data_AF-A0A2H0Z302-F1
#
_entry.id   AF-A0A2H0Z302-F1
#
_cell.length_a   1.000
_cell.length_b   1.000
_cell.length_c   1.000
_cell.angle_alpha   90.00
_cell.angle_beta   90.00
_cell.angle_gamma   90.00
#
_symmetry.space_group_name_H-M   'P 1'
#
loop_
_entity.id
_entity.type
_entity.pdbx_description
1 polymer ?
#
loop_
_entity_poly.entity_id
_entity_poly.type
_entity_poly.pdbx_seq_one_letter_code
_entity_poly.pdbx_strand_id
1 'polypeptide(L)'
;VVVDAHNGEILEKFNALFDYVNGKGRVFDPDPGTYLNDATLTDQNDADYAAIQPAYKDNVTLNDLNDSTIYGLYYVRGRYAWSMDVRLPYDAVSTAVHPDSFRYKRNQNGFEEVNVYYFVDKQRRYIGSLGFNPTWKYLGSGSQTMAFDARGYDPWAGERNAVYYPVEEYMIFGVPASYVDAGEDQSVILHEYGHAFHDALMYGGTDAASSGSDTRGISEGLAEYLGISYRRTTQSNPFRPNHRSIWFYPTAGESILSASSAKYPAPPNGNWGSSPYEKMNVWASTMMEIEYNTATDPSAGVRLGRDMTTTLLLTSLNYVTSSSNAIDNVNAIFQADRDIYNGSHLSTLATVFYNRGFFYNNEVSGTIASNTTWSGNKYVTGNVTVNSGVTLIISQNTFLFFASGTSLTVNGTLTANGTSVNHITFDRRGTTGTWGSIKFDGTGASSSILNNVEVFNSTNIQILNDANIIVENSKIQDCTQGIYIYNSSPQILNNQILNPSQHG
;
A
#
# COMPACT_ATOMS: atom_id res chain seq x y z
N VAL A 1 -0.65 18.77 36.82
CA VAL A 1 -1.25 19.05 38.15
C VAL A 1 -1.06 20.52 38.47
N VAL A 2 -2.13 21.20 38.88
CA VAL A 2 -2.15 22.55 39.45
C VAL A 2 -2.29 22.41 40.96
N VAL A 3 -1.49 23.17 41.70
CA VAL A 3 -1.41 23.10 43.16
C VAL A 3 -1.57 24.51 43.70
N ASP A 4 -2.33 24.65 44.79
CA ASP A 4 -2.46 25.89 45.53
C ASP A 4 -1.09 26.28 46.12
N ALA A 5 -0.64 27.48 45.79
CA ALA A 5 0.69 27.95 46.16
C ALA A 5 0.83 28.34 47.65
N HIS A 6 -0.27 28.43 48.39
CA HIS A 6 -0.28 28.83 49.81
C HIS A 6 -0.33 27.65 50.76
N ASN A 7 -1.08 26.59 50.43
CA ASN A 7 -1.26 25.46 51.33
C ASN A 7 -0.77 24.11 50.77
N GLY A 8 -0.34 24.07 49.50
CA GLY A 8 0.13 22.84 48.85
C GLY A 8 -0.98 21.85 48.49
N GLU A 9 -2.24 22.26 48.60
CA GLU A 9 -3.40 21.46 48.21
C GLU A 9 -3.45 21.31 46.68
N ILE A 10 -3.70 20.09 46.21
CA ILE A 10 -3.85 19.85 44.77
C ILE A 10 -5.21 20.41 44.34
N LEU A 11 -5.21 21.52 43.60
CA LEU A 11 -6.42 22.18 43.11
C LEU A 11 -6.95 21.49 41.85
N GLU A 12 -6.07 20.96 41.00
CA GLU A 12 -6.47 20.31 39.76
C GLU A 12 -5.44 19.27 39.32
N LYS A 13 -5.89 18.07 38.97
CA LYS A 13 -5.00 16.99 38.51
C LYS A 13 -5.23 16.78 37.01
N PHE A 14 -4.48 17.47 36.17
CA PHE A 14 -4.40 17.10 34.75
C PHE A 14 -3.73 15.73 34.65
N ASN A 15 -4.52 14.69 34.41
CA ASN A 15 -4.01 13.41 33.96
C ASN A 15 -3.64 13.61 32.47
N ALA A 16 -2.34 13.69 32.18
CA ALA A 16 -1.84 13.71 30.80
C ALA A 16 -1.95 12.32 30.12
N LEU A 17 -2.58 11.37 30.80
CA LEU A 17 -2.99 10.07 30.33
C LEU A 17 -4.52 10.11 30.35
N PHE A 18 -5.17 10.08 29.19
CA PHE A 18 -6.57 9.66 29.16
C PHE A 18 -6.59 8.23 29.73
N ASP A 19 -7.22 8.04 30.89
CA ASP A 19 -7.44 6.70 31.44
C ASP A 19 -8.51 6.02 30.58
N TYR A 20 -8.09 5.54 29.42
CA TYR A 20 -8.98 4.89 28.48
C TYR A 20 -9.57 3.61 29.09
N VAL A 21 -10.84 3.36 28.83
CA VAL A 21 -11.52 2.15 29.30
C VAL A 21 -12.02 1.30 28.16
N ASN A 22 -12.04 -0.02 28.36
CA ASN A 22 -12.70 -0.91 27.41
C ASN A 22 -14.20 -0.93 27.69
N GLY A 23 -14.98 -0.80 26.62
CA GLY A 23 -16.43 -0.93 26.63
C GLY A 23 -16.94 -2.10 25.81
N LYS A 24 -18.25 -2.14 25.62
CA LYS A 24 -18.94 -3.13 24.76
C LYS A 24 -19.88 -2.45 23.80
N GLY A 25 -19.90 -2.97 22.58
CA GLY A 25 -20.77 -2.50 21.51
C GLY A 25 -21.43 -3.62 20.74
N ARG A 26 -22.37 -3.21 19.88
CA ARG A 26 -22.97 -4.01 18.82
C ARG A 26 -22.55 -3.44 17.47
N VAL A 27 -22.05 -4.30 16.59
CA VAL A 27 -21.55 -3.94 15.25
C VAL A 27 -21.96 -4.99 14.23
N PHE A 28 -21.77 -4.69 12.95
CA PHE A 28 -21.63 -5.71 11.92
C PHE A 28 -20.13 -6.02 11.73
N ASP A 29 -19.74 -7.30 11.75
CA ASP A 29 -18.36 -7.70 11.42
C ASP A 29 -18.30 -9.08 10.75
N PRO A 30 -18.09 -9.15 9.41
CA PRO A 30 -18.13 -8.03 8.45
C PRO A 30 -19.57 -7.51 8.22
N ASP A 31 -19.80 -6.71 7.19
CA ASP A 31 -21.13 -6.27 6.75
C ASP A 31 -22.11 -7.46 6.64
N PRO A 32 -23.42 -7.21 6.81
CA PRO A 32 -24.43 -8.26 6.80
C PRO A 32 -24.46 -9.10 5.54
N GLY A 33 -24.29 -8.49 4.36
CA GLY A 33 -24.34 -9.21 3.09
C GLY A 33 -23.19 -10.20 2.96
N THR A 34 -22.00 -9.80 3.40
CA THR A 34 -20.84 -10.69 3.48
C THR A 34 -21.02 -11.77 4.53
N TYR A 35 -21.42 -11.40 5.76
CA TYR A 35 -21.54 -12.35 6.87
C TYR A 35 -22.56 -13.46 6.58
N LEU A 36 -23.70 -13.07 6.00
CA LEU A 36 -24.82 -13.98 5.69
C LEU A 36 -24.66 -14.67 4.33
N ASN A 37 -23.64 -14.30 3.56
CA ASN A 37 -23.46 -14.72 2.16
C ASN A 37 -24.69 -14.40 1.30
N ASP A 38 -25.31 -13.24 1.53
CA ASP A 38 -26.56 -12.83 0.90
C ASP A 38 -26.47 -11.40 0.35
N ALA A 39 -26.36 -11.29 -0.97
CA ALA A 39 -26.33 -10.01 -1.67
C ALA A 39 -27.73 -9.47 -2.04
N THR A 40 -28.80 -10.13 -1.58
CA THR A 40 -30.18 -9.72 -1.85
C THR A 40 -30.79 -8.90 -0.72
N LEU A 41 -30.07 -8.76 0.39
CA LEU A 41 -30.45 -7.89 1.49
C LEU A 41 -30.62 -6.45 0.99
N THR A 42 -31.62 -5.76 1.52
CA THR A 42 -31.94 -4.38 1.20
C THR A 42 -32.08 -3.54 2.45
N ASP A 43 -31.95 -2.24 2.29
CA ASP A 43 -32.02 -1.28 3.39
C ASP A 43 -33.33 -1.34 4.19
N GLN A 44 -34.48 -1.48 3.55
CA GLN A 44 -35.80 -1.45 4.21
C GLN A 44 -36.05 -0.21 5.09
N ASN A 45 -35.50 0.96 4.71
CA ASN A 45 -35.63 2.23 5.43
C ASN A 45 -35.18 2.08 6.90
N ASP A 46 -33.92 1.67 7.08
CA ASP A 46 -33.27 1.42 8.37
C ASP A 46 -33.90 0.33 9.25
N ALA A 47 -34.92 -0.39 8.78
CA ALA A 47 -35.60 -1.37 9.62
C ALA A 47 -34.65 -2.46 10.15
N ASP A 48 -34.79 -2.80 11.44
CA ASP A 48 -34.17 -3.98 12.05
C ASP A 48 -35.04 -5.23 11.79
N TYR A 49 -34.86 -5.87 10.64
CA TYR A 49 -35.69 -7.01 10.21
C TYR A 49 -35.00 -8.36 10.43
N ALA A 50 -35.81 -9.43 10.54
CA ALA A 50 -35.35 -10.74 11.00
C ALA A 50 -34.15 -11.33 10.24
N ALA A 51 -34.03 -11.07 8.93
CA ALA A 51 -32.94 -11.63 8.13
C ALA A 51 -31.58 -10.96 8.40
N ILE A 52 -31.53 -9.71 8.89
CA ILE A 52 -30.26 -9.04 9.22
C ILE A 52 -29.77 -9.37 10.63
N GLN A 53 -30.67 -9.76 11.54
CA GLN A 53 -30.35 -9.97 12.95
C GLN A 53 -29.20 -10.94 13.22
N PRO A 54 -29.01 -12.05 12.46
CA PRO A 54 -27.89 -12.95 12.71
C PRO A 54 -26.52 -12.32 12.41
N ALA A 55 -26.46 -11.19 11.67
CA ALA A 55 -25.23 -10.49 11.35
C ALA A 55 -24.67 -9.65 12.51
N TYR A 56 -25.48 -9.32 13.52
CA TYR A 56 -24.98 -8.55 14.66
C TYR A 56 -23.94 -9.31 15.48
N LYS A 57 -22.91 -8.58 15.90
CA LYS A 57 -21.94 -9.00 16.92
C LYS A 57 -22.17 -8.21 18.20
N ASP A 58 -22.97 -8.79 19.11
CA ASP A 58 -23.57 -8.08 20.26
C ASP A 58 -22.64 -7.76 21.43
N ASN A 59 -21.39 -8.22 21.42
CA ASN A 59 -20.49 -8.10 22.57
C ASN A 59 -19.04 -7.87 22.15
N VAL A 60 -18.84 -7.09 21.08
CA VAL A 60 -17.48 -6.69 20.68
C VAL A 60 -16.89 -5.77 21.73
N THR A 61 -15.58 -5.86 21.94
CA THR A 61 -14.87 -4.89 22.76
C THR A 61 -14.69 -3.60 21.97
N LEU A 62 -15.16 -2.49 22.52
CA LEU A 62 -14.78 -1.15 22.06
C LEU A 62 -13.55 -0.76 22.87
N ASN A 63 -12.38 -0.87 22.26
CA ASN A 63 -11.13 -0.63 22.97
C ASN A 63 -10.94 0.86 23.24
N ASP A 64 -10.35 1.17 24.37
CA ASP A 64 -9.83 2.49 24.70
C ASP A 64 -10.83 3.67 24.53
N LEU A 65 -12.09 3.50 24.96
CA LEU A 65 -13.06 4.59 25.04
C LEU A 65 -12.62 5.66 26.06
N ASN A 66 -13.16 6.87 25.93
CA ASN A 66 -12.85 7.99 26.81
C ASN A 66 -13.15 7.66 28.28
N ASP A 67 -12.38 8.27 29.17
CA ASP A 67 -12.69 8.24 30.59
C ASP A 67 -13.96 9.07 30.87
N SER A 68 -14.96 8.46 31.49
CA SER A 68 -16.18 9.17 31.89
C SER A 68 -15.96 10.12 33.07
N THR A 69 -14.87 9.98 33.85
CA THR A 69 -14.58 10.88 34.97
C THR A 69 -14.26 12.31 34.50
N ILE A 70 -13.92 12.47 33.21
CA ILE A 70 -13.60 13.76 32.59
C ILE A 70 -14.88 14.50 32.14
N TYR A 71 -15.85 13.79 31.56
CA TYR A 71 -17.03 14.41 30.93
C TYR A 71 -18.38 14.03 31.60
N GLY A 72 -18.36 13.19 32.63
CA GLY A 72 -19.54 12.63 33.29
C GLY A 72 -20.25 11.51 32.51
N LEU A 73 -19.84 11.25 31.26
CA LEU A 73 -20.40 10.24 30.36
C LEU A 73 -19.31 9.58 29.52
N TYR A 74 -19.58 8.36 29.05
CA TYR A 74 -18.87 7.73 27.96
C TYR A 74 -19.43 8.21 26.63
N TYR A 75 -18.54 8.34 25.65
CA TYR A 75 -18.80 8.70 24.26
C TYR A 75 -18.18 7.62 23.37
N VAL A 76 -18.59 7.59 22.11
CA VAL A 76 -17.93 6.77 21.07
C VAL A 76 -16.64 7.47 20.61
N ARG A 77 -15.72 7.67 21.55
CA ARG A 77 -14.46 8.41 21.37
C ARG A 77 -13.37 7.70 22.14
N GLY A 78 -12.19 7.61 21.55
CA GLY A 78 -11.11 6.85 22.15
C GLY A 78 -9.76 7.11 21.51
N ARG A 79 -8.82 6.21 21.76
CA ARG A 79 -7.41 6.42 21.40
C ARG A 79 -7.19 6.62 19.90
N TYR A 80 -7.90 5.88 19.06
CA TYR A 80 -7.65 5.85 17.61
C TYR A 80 -8.82 6.35 16.76
N ALA A 81 -10.01 6.49 17.33
CA ALA A 81 -11.20 6.92 16.62
C ALA A 81 -12.00 7.90 17.50
N TRP A 82 -12.58 8.93 16.89
CA TRP A 82 -13.32 9.96 17.61
C TRP A 82 -14.61 10.34 16.87
N SER A 83 -15.75 9.90 17.40
CA SER A 83 -17.06 10.31 16.88
C SER A 83 -17.36 11.78 17.20
N MET A 84 -17.85 12.49 16.20
CA MET A 84 -18.31 13.86 16.27
C MET A 84 -19.52 14.07 15.35
N ASP A 85 -20.15 15.23 15.50
CA ASP A 85 -21.25 15.69 14.64
C ASP A 85 -20.87 17.11 14.20
N VAL A 86 -20.48 17.25 12.94
CA VAL A 86 -19.93 18.50 12.40
C VAL A 86 -20.53 18.89 11.05
N ARG A 87 -21.33 18.02 10.44
CA ARG A 87 -22.09 18.31 9.23
C ARG A 87 -23.56 17.93 9.43
N LEU A 88 -24.41 18.40 8.51
CA LEU A 88 -25.83 18.03 8.52
C LEU A 88 -26.02 16.53 8.26
N PRO A 89 -27.12 15.91 8.72
CA PRO A 89 -27.99 16.39 9.81
C PRO A 89 -27.22 16.48 11.14
N TYR A 90 -27.50 17.52 11.93
CA TYR A 90 -26.87 17.68 13.24
C TYR A 90 -27.57 16.79 14.28
N ASP A 91 -26.93 15.69 14.63
CA ASP A 91 -27.40 14.71 15.60
C ASP A 91 -26.61 14.79 16.92
N ALA A 92 -27.25 14.44 18.03
CA ALA A 92 -26.52 14.31 19.29
C ALA A 92 -25.60 13.09 19.23
N VAL A 93 -24.29 13.31 19.40
CA VAL A 93 -23.30 12.21 19.51
C VAL A 93 -23.70 11.21 20.60
N SER A 94 -23.48 9.94 20.33
CA SER A 94 -23.87 8.86 21.23
C SER A 94 -23.15 8.94 22.57
N THR A 95 -23.94 8.86 23.65
CA THR A 95 -23.44 8.88 25.03
C THR A 95 -24.03 7.77 25.89
N ALA A 96 -23.28 7.36 26.91
CA ALA A 96 -23.72 6.37 27.88
C ALA A 96 -23.18 6.62 29.28
N VAL A 97 -23.90 6.18 30.30
CA VAL A 97 -23.46 6.20 31.71
C VAL A 97 -22.56 5.01 32.07
N HIS A 98 -22.45 4.01 31.19
CA HIS A 98 -21.62 2.81 31.36
C HIS A 98 -20.97 2.45 30.02
N PRO A 99 -19.69 2.02 29.98
CA PRO A 99 -18.98 1.82 28.71
C PRO A 99 -19.48 0.60 27.92
N ASP A 100 -20.30 -0.26 28.53
CA ASP A 100 -20.88 -1.45 27.89
C ASP A 100 -22.25 -1.24 27.22
N SER A 101 -22.74 0.00 27.21
CA SER A 101 -24.10 0.34 26.80
C SER A 101 -24.26 0.67 25.31
N PHE A 102 -23.18 0.70 24.52
CA PHE A 102 -23.20 1.10 23.11
C PHE A 102 -23.72 -0.01 22.16
N ARG A 103 -24.90 -0.57 22.48
CA ARG A 103 -25.49 -1.75 21.80
C ARG A 103 -26.71 -1.39 20.97
N TYR A 104 -26.53 -0.46 20.04
CA TYR A 104 -27.58 0.00 19.14
C TYR A 104 -27.89 -1.02 18.04
N LYS A 105 -29.14 -1.08 17.62
CA LYS A 105 -29.56 -1.72 16.37
C LYS A 105 -29.40 -0.72 15.22
N ARG A 106 -29.33 -1.21 13.99
CA ARG A 106 -29.18 -0.36 12.79
C ARG A 106 -30.24 0.73 12.64
N ASN A 107 -31.44 0.51 13.19
CA ASN A 107 -32.51 1.51 13.17
C ASN A 107 -32.34 2.63 14.22
N GLN A 108 -31.14 2.78 14.79
CA GLN A 108 -30.82 3.75 15.83
C GLN A 108 -29.52 4.45 15.46
N ASN A 109 -29.51 5.79 15.41
CA ASN A 109 -28.39 6.62 14.94
C ASN A 109 -27.03 6.32 15.58
N GLY A 110 -27.00 5.77 16.80
CA GLY A 110 -25.75 5.40 17.45
C GLY A 110 -25.08 4.16 16.88
N PHE A 111 -25.75 3.40 16.01
CA PHE A 111 -25.19 2.19 15.41
C PHE A 111 -24.04 2.51 14.47
N GLU A 112 -24.22 3.48 13.57
CA GLU A 112 -23.18 3.91 12.63
C GLU A 112 -21.93 4.40 13.38
N GLU A 113 -22.11 5.18 14.46
CA GLU A 113 -21.00 5.66 15.28
C GLU A 113 -20.15 4.50 15.85
N VAL A 114 -20.82 3.51 16.43
CA VAL A 114 -20.16 2.35 17.07
C VAL A 114 -19.48 1.46 16.02
N ASN A 115 -20.11 1.29 14.87
CA ASN A 115 -19.58 0.49 13.77
C ASN A 115 -18.33 1.15 13.15
N VAL A 116 -18.38 2.46 12.86
CA VAL A 116 -17.23 3.24 12.37
C VAL A 116 -16.09 3.23 13.39
N TYR A 117 -16.38 3.48 14.66
CA TYR A 117 -15.37 3.42 15.73
C TYR A 117 -14.66 2.07 15.77
N TYR A 118 -15.43 0.98 15.74
CA TYR A 118 -14.89 -0.37 15.81
C TYR A 118 -13.91 -0.65 14.67
N PHE A 119 -14.27 -0.33 13.43
CA PHE A 119 -13.41 -0.63 12.28
C PHE A 119 -12.20 0.30 12.17
N VAL A 120 -12.36 1.59 12.48
CA VAL A 120 -11.21 2.53 12.52
C VAL A 120 -10.21 2.10 13.60
N ASP A 121 -10.68 1.78 14.81
CA ASP A 121 -9.81 1.28 15.89
C ASP A 121 -9.13 -0.04 15.52
N LYS A 122 -9.89 -1.01 15.02
CA LYS A 122 -9.39 -2.34 14.63
C LYS A 122 -8.33 -2.25 13.54
N GLN A 123 -8.59 -1.47 12.48
CA GLN A 123 -7.64 -1.27 11.40
C GLN A 123 -6.43 -0.49 11.88
N ARG A 124 -6.60 0.55 12.71
CA ARG A 124 -5.48 1.31 13.25
C ARG A 124 -4.54 0.45 14.08
N ARG A 125 -5.07 -0.46 14.91
CA ARG A 125 -4.26 -1.42 15.69
C ARG A 125 -3.54 -2.43 14.81
N TYR A 126 -4.21 -2.96 13.77
CA TYR A 126 -3.55 -3.82 12.78
C TYR A 126 -2.37 -3.10 12.10
N ILE A 127 -2.60 -1.89 11.59
CA ILE A 127 -1.53 -1.07 10.98
C ILE A 127 -0.43 -0.73 11.99
N GLY A 128 -0.76 -0.52 13.26
CA GLY A 128 0.21 -0.34 14.35
C GLY A 128 1.06 -1.58 14.63
N SER A 129 0.48 -2.78 14.51
CA SER A 129 1.22 -4.04 14.67
C SER A 129 2.25 -4.27 13.55
N LEU A 130 2.05 -3.63 12.40
CA LEU A 130 3.02 -3.60 11.29
C LEU A 130 4.09 -2.50 11.44
N GLY A 131 4.04 -1.71 12.52
CA GLY A 131 5.04 -0.68 12.83
C GLY A 131 4.67 0.75 12.40
N PHE A 132 3.49 0.97 11.80
CA PHE A 132 3.09 2.29 11.32
C PHE A 132 2.32 3.09 12.38
N ASN A 133 2.65 4.38 12.48
CA ASN A 133 2.02 5.32 13.41
C ASN A 133 1.58 6.61 12.71
N PRO A 134 0.60 6.55 11.80
CA PRO A 134 0.09 7.74 11.11
C PRO A 134 -0.46 8.76 12.10
N THR A 135 -0.30 10.03 11.77
CA THR A 135 -0.79 11.14 12.57
C THR A 135 -1.56 12.15 11.73
N TRP A 136 -2.56 12.76 12.33
CA TRP A 136 -3.39 13.81 11.76
C TRP A 136 -3.38 15.05 12.67
N LYS A 137 -3.81 16.19 12.15
CA LYS A 137 -3.79 17.49 12.79
C LYS A 137 -5.15 17.94 13.31
N TYR A 138 -6.26 17.33 12.85
CA TYR A 138 -7.62 17.78 13.19
C TYR A 138 -7.85 17.87 14.71
N LEU A 139 -7.50 16.82 15.45
CA LEU A 139 -7.61 16.77 16.92
C LEU A 139 -6.35 17.28 17.65
N GLY A 140 -5.43 17.92 16.93
CA GLY A 140 -4.13 18.35 17.43
C GLY A 140 -2.98 17.73 16.66
N SER A 141 -1.93 18.51 16.41
CA SER A 141 -0.75 18.07 15.66
C SER A 141 -0.11 16.83 16.30
N GLY A 142 0.11 15.79 15.49
CA GLY A 142 0.69 14.52 15.95
C GLY A 142 -0.32 13.54 16.55
N SER A 143 -1.63 13.81 16.48
CA SER A 143 -2.67 12.91 16.97
C SER A 143 -2.74 11.65 16.10
N GLN A 144 -2.81 10.46 16.71
CA GLN A 144 -3.06 9.20 15.99
C GLN A 144 -4.55 8.86 15.91
N THR A 145 -5.42 9.79 16.30
CA THR A 145 -6.86 9.61 16.36
C THR A 145 -7.50 10.18 15.10
N MET A 146 -8.25 9.33 14.39
CA MET A 146 -9.06 9.76 13.25
C MET A 146 -10.44 10.22 13.74
N ALA A 147 -10.77 11.48 13.48
CA ALA A 147 -12.11 12.00 13.75
C ALA A 147 -13.07 11.61 12.61
N PHE A 148 -14.31 11.33 12.96
CA PHE A 148 -15.33 11.02 11.98
C PHE A 148 -16.71 11.53 12.40
N ASP A 149 -17.49 11.92 11.39
CA ASP A 149 -18.93 12.15 11.50
C ASP A 149 -19.66 10.96 10.86
N ALA A 150 -20.28 10.12 11.69
CA ALA A 150 -20.90 8.88 11.23
C ALA A 150 -22.19 9.09 10.44
N ARG A 151 -22.71 10.32 10.42
CA ARG A 151 -23.99 10.66 9.79
C ARG A 151 -23.91 11.90 8.89
N GLY A 152 -22.70 12.40 8.63
CA GLY A 152 -22.45 13.66 7.94
C GLY A 152 -22.74 13.63 6.43
N TYR A 153 -23.42 14.67 5.96
CA TYR A 153 -23.73 14.95 4.56
C TYR A 153 -22.54 15.54 3.81
N ASP A 154 -22.25 14.99 2.63
CA ASP A 154 -21.30 15.56 1.69
C ASP A 154 -21.99 16.59 0.78
N PRO A 155 -21.64 17.90 0.87
CA PRO A 155 -22.22 18.92 0.00
C PRO A 155 -21.88 18.74 -1.48
N TRP A 156 -20.90 17.91 -1.83
CA TRP A 156 -20.45 17.72 -3.20
C TRP A 156 -20.98 16.46 -3.88
N ALA A 157 -21.18 15.39 -3.12
CA ALA A 157 -21.66 14.10 -3.65
C ALA A 157 -23.05 13.68 -3.14
N GLY A 158 -23.61 14.38 -2.15
CA GLY A 158 -24.92 14.10 -1.58
C GLY A 158 -24.88 13.10 -0.41
N GLU A 159 -26.07 12.60 -0.01
CA GLU A 159 -26.23 11.74 1.17
C GLU A 159 -25.74 10.31 0.99
N ARG A 160 -25.77 9.77 -0.24
CA ARG A 160 -25.28 8.41 -0.51
C ARG A 160 -23.80 8.42 -0.84
N ASN A 161 -22.99 8.89 0.10
CA ASN A 161 -21.55 8.97 -0.03
C ASN A 161 -20.84 8.77 1.32
N ALA A 162 -19.55 8.44 1.27
CA ALA A 162 -18.61 8.63 2.36
C ALA A 162 -17.38 9.34 1.79
N VAL A 163 -16.68 10.10 2.64
CA VAL A 163 -15.47 10.81 2.18
C VAL A 163 -14.52 11.11 3.34
N TYR A 164 -13.24 10.84 3.12
CA TYR A 164 -12.14 11.47 3.85
C TYR A 164 -11.77 12.83 3.23
N TYR A 165 -11.81 13.89 4.03
CA TYR A 165 -11.35 15.21 3.60
C TYR A 165 -9.86 15.41 3.95
N PRO A 166 -8.93 15.47 2.98
CA PRO A 166 -7.49 15.56 3.27
C PRO A 166 -7.03 16.93 3.79
N VAL A 167 -7.79 18.00 3.53
CA VAL A 167 -7.44 19.34 4.06
C VAL A 167 -7.73 19.39 5.56
N GLU A 168 -8.94 18.99 5.94
CA GLU A 168 -9.41 19.02 7.31
C GLU A 168 -8.98 17.81 8.14
N GLU A 169 -8.72 16.66 7.50
CA GLU A 169 -8.27 15.39 8.10
C GLU A 169 -9.31 14.73 9.02
N TYR A 170 -10.55 14.61 8.53
CA TYR A 170 -11.60 13.81 9.14
C TYR A 170 -12.46 13.12 8.08
N MET A 171 -13.22 12.10 8.49
CA MET A 171 -14.13 11.35 7.61
C MET A 171 -15.59 11.71 7.87
N ILE A 172 -16.42 11.61 6.85
CA ILE A 172 -17.88 11.65 6.99
C ILE A 172 -18.53 10.44 6.32
N PHE A 173 -19.67 10.02 6.86
CA PHE A 173 -20.46 8.90 6.37
C PHE A 173 -21.91 9.34 6.24
N GLY A 174 -22.43 9.36 5.01
CA GLY A 174 -23.78 9.82 4.74
C GLY A 174 -24.86 8.78 5.05
N VAL A 175 -26.08 9.28 5.31
CA VAL A 175 -27.24 8.53 5.78
C VAL A 175 -28.46 8.72 4.86
N PRO A 176 -28.42 8.15 3.65
CA PRO A 176 -29.43 8.41 2.62
C PRO A 176 -30.77 7.74 2.94
N ALA A 177 -31.86 8.50 2.89
CA ALA A 177 -33.20 8.06 3.34
C ALA A 177 -33.83 6.80 2.68
N SER A 178 -33.21 6.19 1.67
CA SER A 178 -33.74 4.99 0.99
C SER A 178 -32.64 3.99 0.59
N TYR A 179 -31.46 4.15 1.15
CA TYR A 179 -30.33 3.26 0.93
C TYR A 179 -29.63 3.03 2.26
N VAL A 180 -28.82 1.98 2.32
CA VAL A 180 -28.04 1.65 3.51
C VAL A 180 -27.13 2.82 3.88
N ASP A 181 -27.03 3.10 5.18
CA ASP A 181 -26.13 4.10 5.73
C ASP A 181 -24.65 3.72 5.51
N ALA A 182 -23.82 4.69 5.13
CA ALA A 182 -22.42 4.43 4.76
C ALA A 182 -21.59 3.86 5.93
N GLY A 183 -21.94 4.25 7.16
CA GLY A 183 -21.34 3.74 8.40
C GLY A 183 -21.73 2.30 8.75
N GLU A 184 -22.57 1.62 7.97
CA GLU A 184 -22.94 0.21 8.23
C GLU A 184 -22.01 -0.81 7.53
N ASP A 185 -21.27 -0.43 6.47
CA ASP A 185 -20.45 -1.35 5.66
C ASP A 185 -18.95 -1.13 5.90
N GLN A 186 -18.26 -2.15 6.44
CA GLN A 186 -16.82 -2.07 6.72
C GLN A 186 -15.99 -1.74 5.48
N SER A 187 -16.43 -2.15 4.28
CA SER A 187 -15.66 -1.90 3.07
C SER A 187 -15.60 -0.40 2.80
N VAL A 188 -16.68 0.32 3.07
CA VAL A 188 -16.77 1.78 2.93
C VAL A 188 -15.95 2.48 4.02
N ILE A 189 -16.09 2.04 5.28
CA ILE A 189 -15.34 2.60 6.41
C ILE A 189 -13.83 2.47 6.21
N LEU A 190 -13.37 1.27 5.80
CA LEU A 190 -11.96 1.01 5.56
C LEU A 190 -11.45 1.65 4.26
N HIS A 191 -12.31 1.91 3.29
CA HIS A 191 -11.97 2.67 2.10
C HIS A 191 -11.60 4.12 2.48
N GLU A 192 -12.49 4.83 3.18
CA GLU A 192 -12.20 6.20 3.61
C GLU A 192 -10.99 6.28 4.53
N TYR A 193 -10.84 5.30 5.43
CA TYR A 193 -9.68 5.26 6.30
C TYR A 193 -8.38 4.93 5.54
N GLY A 194 -8.48 4.20 4.42
CA GLY A 194 -7.40 4.01 3.48
C GLY A 194 -6.90 5.30 2.85
N HIS A 195 -7.81 6.21 2.46
CA HIS A 195 -7.42 7.55 2.04
C HIS A 195 -6.69 8.30 3.16
N ALA A 196 -7.18 8.22 4.40
CA ALA A 196 -6.54 8.86 5.54
C ALA A 196 -5.12 8.32 5.81
N PHE A 197 -4.88 7.01 5.62
CA PHE A 197 -3.54 6.43 5.72
C PHE A 197 -2.62 6.91 4.62
N HIS A 198 -3.10 6.95 3.38
CA HIS A 198 -2.30 7.44 2.27
C HIS A 198 -1.87 8.90 2.50
N ASP A 199 -2.83 9.72 2.93
CA ASP A 199 -2.60 11.12 3.25
C ASP A 199 -1.60 11.33 4.39
N ALA A 200 -1.72 10.57 5.48
CA ALA A 200 -0.84 10.71 6.63
C ALA A 200 0.58 10.17 6.44
N LEU A 201 0.76 9.17 5.57
CA LEU A 201 2.05 8.48 5.38
C LEU A 201 2.82 8.97 4.15
N MET A 202 2.16 9.63 3.20
CA MET A 202 2.83 10.20 2.04
C MET A 202 3.41 11.58 2.36
N TYR A 203 4.64 11.84 1.90
CA TYR A 203 5.26 13.16 2.07
C TYR A 203 4.44 14.24 1.35
N GLY A 204 3.98 15.24 2.13
CA GLY A 204 3.17 16.35 1.64
C GLY A 204 1.68 16.06 1.49
N GLY A 205 1.22 14.84 1.82
CA GLY A 205 -0.18 14.46 1.78
C GLY A 205 -0.79 14.41 0.38
N THR A 206 -2.02 13.90 0.30
CA THR A 206 -2.75 13.71 -0.95
C THR A 206 -3.48 14.96 -1.42
N ASP A 207 -3.67 15.97 -0.55
CA ASP A 207 -4.44 17.19 -0.84
C ASP A 207 -4.04 17.85 -2.17
N ALA A 208 -2.74 18.01 -2.42
CA ALA A 208 -2.22 18.64 -3.64
C ALA A 208 -2.34 17.78 -4.91
N ALA A 209 -2.79 16.52 -4.81
CA ALA A 209 -2.94 15.65 -5.97
C ALA A 209 -4.22 15.96 -6.76
N SER A 210 -4.06 16.24 -8.06
CA SER A 210 -5.19 16.51 -8.95
C SER A 210 -6.09 15.28 -9.12
N SER A 211 -7.39 15.49 -9.35
CA SER A 211 -8.41 14.43 -9.38
C SER A 211 -8.12 13.30 -10.38
N GLY A 212 -7.51 13.62 -11.53
CA GLY A 212 -7.11 12.65 -12.56
C GLY A 212 -5.66 12.14 -12.45
N SER A 213 -4.93 12.50 -11.39
CA SER A 213 -3.53 12.08 -11.21
C SER A 213 -3.40 10.58 -10.96
N ASP A 214 -2.19 10.03 -11.13
CA ASP A 214 -1.92 8.65 -10.73
C ASP A 214 -1.97 8.51 -9.21
N THR A 215 -1.49 9.50 -8.46
CA THR A 215 -1.59 9.53 -6.99
C THR A 215 -3.02 9.38 -6.50
N ARG A 216 -4.01 10.08 -7.09
CA ARG A 216 -5.42 9.90 -6.71
C ARG A 216 -5.94 8.51 -7.02
N GLY A 217 -5.65 7.98 -8.22
CA GLY A 217 -6.04 6.60 -8.58
C GLY A 217 -5.40 5.52 -7.70
N ILE A 218 -4.16 5.74 -7.28
CA ILE A 218 -3.45 4.86 -6.33
C ILE A 218 -4.04 4.99 -4.92
N SER A 219 -4.48 6.19 -4.53
CA SER A 219 -5.22 6.41 -3.27
C SER A 219 -6.49 5.57 -3.22
N GLU A 220 -7.31 5.62 -4.27
CA GLU A 220 -8.50 4.77 -4.41
C GLU A 220 -8.12 3.28 -4.36
N GLY A 221 -7.09 2.87 -5.09
CA GLY A 221 -6.67 1.48 -5.16
C GLY A 221 -6.14 0.93 -3.82
N LEU A 222 -5.44 1.76 -3.04
CA LEU A 222 -4.99 1.44 -1.69
C LEU A 222 -6.19 1.29 -0.75
N ALA A 223 -7.13 2.24 -0.80
CA ALA A 223 -8.36 2.22 -0.02
C ALA A 223 -9.18 0.94 -0.27
N GLU A 224 -9.42 0.60 -1.54
CA GLU A 224 -10.11 -0.64 -1.91
C GLU A 224 -9.33 -1.89 -1.49
N TYR A 225 -8.01 -1.90 -1.66
CA TYR A 225 -7.18 -3.03 -1.25
C TYR A 225 -7.33 -3.33 0.25
N LEU A 226 -7.30 -2.31 1.11
CA LEU A 226 -7.44 -2.50 2.56
C LEU A 226 -8.82 -3.06 2.94
N GLY A 227 -9.90 -2.52 2.36
CA GLY A 227 -11.26 -2.99 2.60
C GLY A 227 -11.48 -4.43 2.16
N ILE A 228 -11.06 -4.78 0.94
CA ILE A 228 -11.22 -6.14 0.41
C ILE A 228 -10.28 -7.12 1.13
N SER A 229 -9.05 -6.71 1.45
CA SER A 229 -8.07 -7.58 2.13
C SER A 229 -8.59 -7.96 3.51
N TYR A 230 -9.08 -6.98 4.29
CA TYR A 230 -9.77 -7.23 5.55
C TYR A 230 -10.93 -8.21 5.38
N ARG A 231 -11.84 -7.94 4.43
CA ARG A 231 -13.03 -8.76 4.23
C ARG A 231 -12.69 -10.21 3.86
N ARG A 232 -11.63 -10.45 3.09
CA ARG A 232 -11.15 -11.81 2.78
C ARG A 232 -10.63 -12.56 3.99
N THR A 233 -10.25 -11.87 5.07
CA THR A 233 -9.80 -12.51 6.31
C THR A 233 -10.92 -12.93 7.26
N THR A 234 -12.16 -12.49 7.02
CA THR A 234 -13.26 -12.73 7.97
C THR A 234 -13.93 -14.10 7.80
N GLN A 235 -13.69 -14.77 6.66
CA GLN A 235 -14.28 -16.06 6.31
C GLN A 235 -13.25 -16.97 5.63
N SER A 236 -13.31 -18.27 5.87
CA SER A 236 -12.42 -19.24 5.21
C SER A 236 -12.68 -19.38 3.70
N ASN A 237 -13.91 -19.12 3.26
CA ASN A 237 -14.29 -19.01 1.86
C ASN A 237 -15.02 -17.67 1.66
N PRO A 238 -14.31 -16.59 1.30
CA PRO A 238 -14.90 -15.25 1.29
C PRO A 238 -16.02 -15.13 0.26
N PHE A 239 -17.18 -14.63 0.71
CA PHE A 239 -18.29 -14.36 -0.20
C PHE A 239 -17.97 -13.18 -1.12
N ARG A 240 -18.22 -13.36 -2.42
CA ARG A 240 -17.96 -12.35 -3.48
C ARG A 240 -16.60 -11.66 -3.28
N PRO A 241 -15.47 -12.40 -3.33
CA PRO A 241 -14.15 -11.91 -2.91
C PRO A 241 -13.62 -10.72 -3.74
N ASN A 242 -14.27 -10.40 -4.87
CA ASN A 242 -13.84 -9.40 -5.84
C ASN A 242 -14.75 -8.17 -5.92
N HIS A 243 -15.83 -8.13 -5.13
CA HIS A 243 -16.81 -7.03 -5.16
C HIS A 243 -16.46 -5.99 -4.09
N ARG A 244 -16.91 -4.75 -4.24
CA ARG A 244 -16.86 -3.74 -3.17
C ARG A 244 -18.24 -3.55 -2.55
N SER A 245 -18.30 -3.02 -1.32
CA SER A 245 -19.51 -2.49 -0.68
C SER A 245 -20.76 -3.37 -0.84
N ILE A 246 -20.67 -4.64 -0.45
CA ILE A 246 -21.73 -5.65 -0.70
C ILE A 246 -23.04 -5.23 -0.02
N TRP A 247 -22.98 -4.50 1.09
CA TRP A 247 -24.13 -4.04 1.84
C TRP A 247 -24.54 -2.60 1.48
N PHE A 248 -23.60 -1.66 1.43
CA PHE A 248 -23.90 -0.25 1.14
C PHE A 248 -24.38 -0.01 -0.32
N TYR A 249 -23.84 -0.78 -1.26
CA TYR A 249 -24.15 -0.65 -2.68
C TYR A 249 -24.40 -2.03 -3.35
N PRO A 250 -25.46 -2.75 -2.94
CA PRO A 250 -25.69 -4.12 -3.38
C PRO A 250 -26.05 -4.21 -4.88
N THR A 251 -26.57 -3.11 -5.44
CA THR A 251 -27.03 -3.01 -6.84
C THR A 251 -25.92 -2.88 -7.87
N ALA A 252 -24.65 -2.70 -7.48
CA ALA A 252 -23.56 -2.62 -8.45
C ALA A 252 -23.21 -4.01 -9.00
N GLY A 253 -23.17 -5.08 -8.19
CA GLY A 253 -22.66 -6.38 -8.68
C GLY A 253 -21.28 -6.31 -9.33
N GLU A 254 -20.55 -5.19 -9.15
CA GLU A 254 -19.32 -4.93 -9.87
C GLU A 254 -18.19 -5.68 -9.16
N SER A 255 -17.67 -6.67 -9.87
CA SER A 255 -16.34 -7.17 -9.58
C SER A 255 -15.35 -6.08 -9.97
N ILE A 256 -14.70 -5.46 -8.98
CA ILE A 256 -13.70 -4.41 -9.21
C ILE A 256 -12.31 -4.99 -9.47
N LEU A 257 -12.10 -6.25 -9.07
CA LEU A 257 -10.86 -6.97 -9.33
C LEU A 257 -10.91 -7.77 -10.63
N SER A 258 -9.80 -7.77 -11.34
CA SER A 258 -9.62 -8.55 -12.56
C SER A 258 -8.21 -9.12 -12.63
N ALA A 259 -8.06 -10.38 -13.06
CA ALA A 259 -6.75 -10.98 -13.30
C ALA A 259 -6.20 -10.65 -14.70
N SER A 260 -7.08 -10.42 -15.69
CA SER A 260 -6.69 -10.30 -17.10
C SER A 260 -6.74 -8.87 -17.63
N SER A 261 -7.76 -8.10 -17.26
CA SER A 261 -7.99 -6.76 -17.81
C SER A 261 -7.37 -5.65 -16.98
N ALA A 262 -7.19 -5.82 -15.67
CA ALA A 262 -6.60 -4.79 -14.80
C ALA A 262 -5.08 -4.69 -15.02
N LYS A 263 -4.68 -3.94 -16.06
CA LYS A 263 -3.29 -3.76 -16.51
C LYS A 263 -2.98 -2.29 -16.84
N TYR A 264 -1.74 -1.89 -16.65
CA TYR A 264 -1.10 -0.70 -17.22
C TYR A 264 -0.58 -1.00 -18.64
N PRO A 265 -0.45 -0.03 -19.57
CA PRO A 265 -0.77 1.40 -19.47
C PRO A 265 -2.25 1.66 -19.77
N ALA A 266 -2.56 2.88 -20.23
CA ALA A 266 -3.89 3.23 -20.71
C ALA A 266 -4.33 2.42 -21.94
N PRO A 267 -5.64 2.37 -22.24
CA PRO A 267 -6.16 1.77 -23.47
C PRO A 267 -5.45 2.29 -24.74
N PRO A 268 -5.27 1.44 -25.78
CA PRO A 268 -5.80 0.09 -25.92
C PRO A 268 -4.92 -1.02 -25.31
N ASN A 269 -3.74 -0.67 -24.78
CA ASN A 269 -2.74 -1.66 -24.34
C ASN A 269 -2.89 -2.10 -22.88
N GLY A 270 -3.75 -1.42 -22.13
CA GLY A 270 -4.18 -1.80 -20.79
C GLY A 270 -5.47 -1.05 -20.44
N ASN A 271 -5.78 -0.94 -19.15
CA ASN A 271 -6.96 -0.28 -18.60
C ASN A 271 -6.59 0.72 -17.49
N TRP A 272 -5.36 1.26 -17.51
CA TRP A 272 -4.99 2.41 -16.69
C TRP A 272 -5.62 3.69 -17.25
N GLY A 273 -6.90 3.90 -16.98
CA GLY A 273 -7.70 4.97 -17.57
C GLY A 273 -7.41 6.37 -17.02
N SER A 274 -8.26 7.33 -17.37
CA SER A 274 -8.13 8.73 -16.92
C SER A 274 -8.86 8.99 -15.61
N SER A 275 -9.86 8.17 -15.28
CA SER A 275 -10.59 8.24 -14.02
C SER A 275 -9.80 7.60 -12.87
N PRO A 276 -9.85 8.16 -11.65
CA PRO A 276 -9.25 7.51 -10.49
C PRO A 276 -9.80 6.10 -10.25
N TYR A 277 -11.07 5.82 -10.59
CA TYR A 277 -11.69 4.49 -10.43
C TYR A 277 -11.19 3.43 -11.44
N GLU A 278 -10.77 3.83 -12.64
CA GLU A 278 -10.15 2.89 -13.58
C GLU A 278 -8.76 2.48 -13.08
N LYS A 279 -7.99 3.47 -12.59
CA LYS A 279 -6.68 3.25 -11.98
C LYS A 279 -6.77 2.44 -10.68
N MET A 280 -7.80 2.69 -9.87
CA MET A 280 -8.16 1.92 -8.67
C MET A 280 -8.25 0.44 -8.98
N ASN A 281 -9.02 0.06 -10.02
CA ASN A 281 -9.19 -1.34 -10.41
C ASN A 281 -7.85 -2.00 -10.74
N VAL A 282 -6.97 -1.30 -11.45
CA VAL A 282 -5.62 -1.80 -11.77
C VAL A 282 -4.76 -1.93 -10.52
N TRP A 283 -4.72 -0.90 -9.68
CA TRP A 283 -3.84 -0.85 -8.52
C TRP A 283 -4.29 -1.82 -7.42
N ALA A 284 -5.58 -1.84 -7.06
CA ALA A 284 -6.14 -2.79 -6.09
C ALA A 284 -5.96 -4.24 -6.55
N SER A 285 -6.18 -4.53 -7.84
CA SER A 285 -5.92 -5.87 -8.39
C SER A 285 -4.44 -6.24 -8.33
N THR A 286 -3.54 -5.28 -8.55
CA THR A 286 -2.08 -5.50 -8.44
C THR A 286 -1.71 -5.83 -7.01
N MET A 287 -2.17 -5.06 -6.01
CA MET A 287 -1.91 -5.35 -4.60
C MET A 287 -2.49 -6.71 -4.17
N MET A 288 -3.69 -7.04 -4.63
CA MET A 288 -4.29 -8.35 -4.39
C MET A 288 -3.49 -9.51 -5.00
N GLU A 289 -2.82 -9.31 -6.12
CA GLU A 289 -1.91 -10.31 -6.71
C GLU A 289 -0.52 -10.32 -6.06
N ILE A 290 -0.13 -9.29 -5.31
CA ILE A 290 1.03 -9.35 -4.43
C ILE A 290 0.68 -10.16 -3.16
N GLU A 291 -0.54 -9.99 -2.63
CA GLU A 291 -1.02 -10.73 -1.46
C GLU A 291 -1.27 -12.21 -1.77
N TYR A 292 -2.00 -12.51 -2.86
CA TYR A 292 -2.41 -13.85 -3.28
C TYR A 292 -1.75 -14.30 -4.59
N ASN A 293 -1.75 -15.61 -4.86
CA ASN A 293 -1.26 -16.15 -6.13
C ASN A 293 -2.05 -15.67 -7.35
N THR A 294 -3.30 -15.26 -7.17
CA THR A 294 -4.10 -14.52 -8.16
C THR A 294 -5.00 -13.52 -7.44
N ALA A 295 -5.21 -12.36 -8.05
CA ALA A 295 -6.01 -11.29 -7.46
C ALA A 295 -7.47 -11.70 -7.19
N THR A 296 -8.03 -12.59 -8.01
CA THR A 296 -9.48 -12.84 -8.06
C THR A 296 -9.94 -14.10 -7.34
N ASP A 297 -9.01 -14.94 -6.88
CA ASP A 297 -9.31 -16.22 -6.23
C ASP A 297 -8.38 -16.44 -5.03
N PRO A 298 -8.82 -16.09 -3.81
CA PRO A 298 -8.01 -16.29 -2.61
C PRO A 298 -7.76 -17.77 -2.29
N SER A 299 -8.52 -18.72 -2.86
CA SER A 299 -8.31 -20.15 -2.64
C SER A 299 -7.07 -20.70 -3.37
N ALA A 300 -6.55 -19.96 -4.35
CA ALA A 300 -5.31 -20.28 -5.06
C ALA A 300 -4.04 -20.15 -4.20
N GLY A 301 -4.18 -19.69 -2.95
CA GLY A 301 -3.09 -19.57 -1.99
C GLY A 301 -2.47 -18.17 -1.95
N VAL A 302 -1.62 -17.97 -0.94
CA VAL A 302 -0.92 -16.71 -0.68
C VAL A 302 0.36 -16.61 -1.51
N ARG A 303 0.72 -15.39 -1.92
CA ARG A 303 2.02 -15.09 -2.54
C ARG A 303 2.97 -14.50 -1.50
N LEU A 304 2.82 -13.21 -1.15
CA LEU A 304 3.55 -12.60 -0.03
C LEU A 304 2.72 -12.61 1.26
N GLY A 305 1.39 -12.68 1.14
CA GLY A 305 0.48 -12.58 2.27
C GLY A 305 0.25 -11.15 2.74
N ARG A 306 -0.83 -10.97 3.50
CA ARG A 306 -1.44 -9.67 3.84
C ARG A 306 -0.47 -8.71 4.53
N ASP A 307 0.21 -9.18 5.58
CA ASP A 307 1.07 -8.33 6.41
C ASP A 307 2.23 -7.75 5.58
N MET A 308 2.87 -8.57 4.75
CA MET A 308 3.99 -8.15 3.93
C MET A 308 3.55 -7.23 2.80
N THR A 309 2.44 -7.54 2.11
CA THR A 309 1.88 -6.66 1.08
C THR A 309 1.49 -5.31 1.65
N THR A 310 0.80 -5.29 2.80
CA THR A 310 0.42 -4.05 3.48
C THR A 310 1.65 -3.26 3.92
N THR A 311 2.66 -3.93 4.50
CA THR A 311 3.88 -3.28 4.97
C THR A 311 4.67 -2.65 3.82
N LEU A 312 4.84 -3.37 2.71
CA LEU A 312 5.49 -2.85 1.51
C LEU A 312 4.73 -1.64 0.93
N LEU A 313 3.41 -1.75 0.79
CA LEU A 313 2.56 -0.67 0.28
C LEU A 313 2.67 0.59 1.13
N LEU A 314 2.51 0.48 2.45
CA LEU A 314 2.56 1.65 3.33
C LEU A 314 3.98 2.21 3.51
N THR A 315 5.01 1.37 3.53
CA THR A 315 6.41 1.83 3.54
C THR A 315 6.73 2.62 2.27
N SER A 316 6.21 2.18 1.12
CA SER A 316 6.47 2.81 -0.17
C SER A 316 6.03 4.28 -0.24
N LEU A 317 5.06 4.69 0.60
CA LEU A 317 4.54 6.06 0.63
C LEU A 317 5.60 7.09 1.06
N ASN A 318 6.67 6.67 1.75
CA ASN A 318 7.80 7.53 2.13
C ASN A 318 8.66 7.97 0.93
N TYR A 319 8.52 7.34 -0.24
CA TYR A 319 9.33 7.61 -1.42
C TYR A 319 8.56 8.33 -2.54
N VAL A 320 7.30 8.68 -2.30
CA VAL A 320 6.42 9.33 -3.28
C VAL A 320 5.83 10.62 -2.76
N THR A 321 5.30 11.42 -3.68
CA THR A 321 4.68 12.71 -3.42
C THR A 321 3.37 12.82 -4.21
N SER A 322 2.62 13.90 -3.99
CA SER A 322 1.41 14.21 -4.76
C SER A 322 1.61 14.25 -6.29
N SER A 323 2.83 14.49 -6.76
CA SER A 323 3.19 14.51 -8.19
C SER A 323 3.70 13.19 -8.78
N SER A 324 3.87 12.14 -7.96
CA SER A 324 4.41 10.86 -8.41
C SER A 324 3.47 10.15 -9.39
N ASN A 325 4.05 9.56 -10.44
CA ASN A 325 3.30 8.77 -11.43
C ASN A 325 3.22 7.29 -11.02
N ALA A 326 2.52 6.47 -11.82
CA ALA A 326 2.36 5.04 -11.59
C ALA A 326 3.70 4.29 -11.44
N ILE A 327 4.69 4.62 -12.27
CA ILE A 327 6.01 3.98 -12.27
C ILE A 327 6.83 4.39 -11.05
N ASP A 328 6.71 5.65 -10.60
CA ASP A 328 7.36 6.10 -9.36
C ASP A 328 6.87 5.28 -8.16
N ASN A 329 5.56 5.00 -8.09
CA ASN A 329 4.97 4.18 -7.02
C ASN A 329 5.39 2.70 -7.09
N VAL A 330 5.56 2.14 -8.30
CA VAL A 330 6.14 0.80 -8.49
C VAL A 330 7.57 0.76 -7.95
N ASN A 331 8.40 1.74 -8.33
CA ASN A 331 9.79 1.84 -7.86
C ASN A 331 9.87 2.08 -6.35
N ALA A 332 8.92 2.81 -5.78
CA ALA A 332 8.83 3.01 -4.34
C ALA A 332 8.55 1.70 -3.58
N ILE A 333 7.75 0.78 -4.14
CA ILE A 333 7.54 -0.55 -3.57
C ILE A 333 8.81 -1.40 -3.66
N PHE A 334 9.56 -1.31 -4.77
CA PHE A 334 10.87 -1.96 -4.85
C PHE A 334 11.88 -1.37 -3.86
N GLN A 335 11.90 -0.05 -3.68
CA GLN A 335 12.74 0.61 -2.69
C GLN A 335 12.36 0.20 -1.27
N ALA A 336 11.06 0.11 -0.95
CA ALA A 336 10.60 -0.40 0.33
C ALA A 336 11.13 -1.83 0.56
N ASP A 337 10.99 -2.74 -0.40
CA ASP A 337 11.51 -4.10 -0.28
C ASP A 337 13.03 -4.14 -0.07
N ARG A 338 13.77 -3.26 -0.76
CA ARG A 338 15.22 -3.09 -0.55
C ARG A 338 15.51 -2.68 0.91
N ASP A 339 14.80 -1.69 1.42
CA ASP A 339 15.12 -1.07 2.71
C ASP A 339 14.70 -1.94 3.91
N ILE A 340 13.55 -2.63 3.84
CA ILE A 340 13.04 -3.40 4.98
C ILE A 340 13.24 -4.93 4.85
N TYR A 341 13.53 -5.43 3.65
CA TYR A 341 13.75 -6.87 3.40
C TYR A 341 15.03 -7.17 2.59
N ASN A 342 15.93 -6.20 2.41
CA ASN A 342 17.16 -6.35 1.62
C ASN A 342 16.91 -6.84 0.19
N GLY A 343 15.74 -6.52 -0.38
CA GLY A 343 15.37 -6.83 -1.75
C GLY A 343 14.96 -8.30 -1.97
N SER A 344 14.67 -9.06 -0.91
CA SER A 344 14.40 -10.51 -1.01
C SER A 344 13.15 -10.86 -1.81
N HIS A 345 12.27 -9.89 -2.10
CA HIS A 345 11.04 -10.11 -2.85
C HIS A 345 11.02 -9.40 -4.21
N LEU A 346 12.08 -8.68 -4.59
CA LEU A 346 12.16 -7.93 -5.84
C LEU A 346 11.78 -8.75 -7.07
N SER A 347 12.30 -9.97 -7.20
CA SER A 347 12.01 -10.84 -8.36
C SER A 347 10.53 -11.24 -8.45
N THR A 348 9.88 -11.45 -7.29
CA THR A 348 8.44 -11.73 -7.16
C THR A 348 7.61 -10.48 -7.48
N LEU A 349 7.96 -9.33 -6.89
CA LEU A 349 7.29 -8.05 -7.13
C LEU A 349 7.38 -7.66 -8.61
N ALA A 350 8.57 -7.77 -9.22
CA ALA A 350 8.79 -7.51 -10.63
C ALA A 350 7.95 -8.42 -11.53
N THR A 351 7.70 -9.66 -11.11
CA THR A 351 6.81 -10.58 -11.83
C THR A 351 5.39 -10.07 -11.85
N VAL A 352 4.86 -9.66 -10.69
CA VAL A 352 3.49 -9.13 -10.60
C VAL A 352 3.36 -7.83 -11.40
N PHE A 353 4.26 -6.87 -11.19
CA PHE A 353 4.23 -5.60 -11.91
C PHE A 353 4.40 -5.76 -13.43
N TYR A 354 5.21 -6.72 -13.87
CA TYR A 354 5.30 -7.09 -15.29
C TYR A 354 3.99 -7.65 -15.83
N ASN A 355 3.39 -8.63 -15.15
CA ASN A 355 2.13 -9.24 -15.60
C ASN A 355 0.99 -8.23 -15.65
N ARG A 356 1.06 -7.23 -14.76
CA ARG A 356 0.18 -6.06 -14.70
C ARG A 356 0.55 -4.94 -15.66
N GLY A 357 1.60 -5.10 -16.46
CA GLY A 357 1.96 -4.21 -17.56
C GLY A 357 2.74 -2.95 -17.19
N PHE A 358 3.19 -2.78 -15.94
CA PHE A 358 3.98 -1.62 -15.50
C PHE A 358 5.40 -1.56 -16.09
N PHE A 359 5.77 -2.52 -16.93
CA PHE A 359 7.00 -2.50 -17.71
C PHE A 359 6.77 -2.20 -19.20
N TYR A 360 5.52 -2.05 -19.66
CA TYR A 360 5.18 -1.93 -21.07
C TYR A 360 5.99 -0.86 -21.83
N ASN A 361 6.13 0.34 -21.25
CA ASN A 361 6.91 1.44 -21.83
C ASN A 361 8.42 1.39 -21.49
N ASN A 362 8.85 0.36 -20.75
CA ASN A 362 10.17 0.24 -20.15
C ASN A 362 10.89 -1.07 -20.55
N GLU A 363 10.39 -1.76 -21.57
CA GLU A 363 11.07 -2.91 -22.16
C GLU A 363 12.23 -2.45 -23.06
N VAL A 364 13.39 -3.10 -22.94
CA VAL A 364 14.60 -2.77 -23.70
C VAL A 364 15.31 -4.04 -24.20
N SER A 365 15.90 -3.96 -25.39
CA SER A 365 16.74 -5.02 -25.98
C SER A 365 17.58 -4.46 -27.14
N GLY A 366 18.54 -5.24 -27.64
CA GLY A 366 19.29 -4.92 -28.84
C GLY A 366 20.46 -3.94 -28.62
N THR A 367 20.89 -3.29 -29.69
CA THR A 367 22.12 -2.48 -29.68
C THR A 367 21.86 -1.05 -29.23
N ILE A 368 22.66 -0.58 -28.28
CA ILE A 368 22.78 0.84 -27.90
C ILE A 368 23.91 1.45 -28.73
N ALA A 369 23.53 2.17 -29.79
CA ALA A 369 24.45 2.75 -30.77
C ALA A 369 24.77 4.23 -30.53
N SER A 370 24.14 4.86 -29.54
CA SER A 370 24.38 6.25 -29.13
C SER A 370 24.28 6.38 -27.61
N ASN A 371 24.92 7.42 -27.07
CA ASN A 371 24.94 7.66 -25.62
C ASN A 371 23.51 7.68 -25.08
N THR A 372 23.27 6.88 -24.04
CA THR A 372 21.93 6.59 -23.52
C THR A 372 21.96 6.61 -22.00
N THR A 373 20.88 7.10 -21.39
CA THR A 373 20.67 7.03 -19.94
C THR A 373 19.44 6.18 -19.65
N TRP A 374 19.57 5.24 -18.72
CA TRP A 374 18.46 4.47 -18.16
C TRP A 374 18.19 4.89 -16.71
N SER A 375 16.91 4.98 -16.36
CA SER A 375 16.41 5.30 -15.03
C SER A 375 15.09 4.57 -14.74
N GLY A 376 14.67 4.57 -13.46
CA GLY A 376 13.41 3.95 -13.02
C GLY A 376 13.47 2.43 -13.04
N ASN A 377 12.43 1.77 -13.57
CA ASN A 377 12.46 0.34 -13.83
C ASN A 377 12.70 0.06 -15.32
N LYS A 378 13.46 -1.00 -15.62
CA LYS A 378 13.64 -1.54 -16.98
C LYS A 378 13.44 -3.04 -16.99
N TYR A 379 12.80 -3.56 -18.04
CA TYR A 379 12.76 -4.98 -18.32
C TYR A 379 13.59 -5.29 -19.57
N VAL A 380 14.69 -6.01 -19.40
CA VAL A 380 15.60 -6.39 -20.48
C VAL A 380 15.09 -7.69 -21.11
N THR A 381 14.39 -7.55 -22.23
CA THR A 381 13.65 -8.65 -22.89
C THR A 381 14.53 -9.54 -23.76
N GLY A 382 15.70 -9.05 -24.15
CA GLY A 382 16.69 -9.76 -24.95
C GLY A 382 18.05 -9.10 -24.84
N ASN A 383 19.09 -9.75 -25.38
CA ASN A 383 20.48 -9.31 -25.20
C ASN A 383 20.66 -7.84 -25.59
N VAL A 384 21.37 -7.10 -24.76
CA VAL A 384 21.72 -5.69 -25.00
C VAL A 384 23.21 -5.58 -25.25
N THR A 385 23.60 -4.81 -26.26
CA THR A 385 25.01 -4.52 -26.55
C THR A 385 25.26 -3.01 -26.57
N VAL A 386 26.12 -2.52 -25.68
CA VAL A 386 26.65 -1.14 -25.75
C VAL A 386 27.82 -1.12 -26.71
N ASN A 387 27.69 -0.41 -27.83
CA ASN A 387 28.72 -0.34 -28.86
C ASN A 387 30.01 0.33 -28.36
N SER A 388 31.14 -0.02 -28.98
CA SER A 388 32.40 0.69 -28.74
C SER A 388 32.26 2.19 -29.02
N GLY A 389 32.84 3.02 -28.16
CA GLY A 389 32.72 4.48 -28.21
C GLY A 389 31.38 5.05 -27.69
N VAL A 390 30.45 4.20 -27.25
CA VAL A 390 29.15 4.60 -26.70
C VAL A 390 29.13 4.46 -25.19
N THR A 391 28.45 5.36 -24.49
CA THR A 391 28.23 5.28 -23.04
C THR A 391 26.78 4.98 -22.71
N LEU A 392 26.54 3.94 -21.91
CA LEU A 392 25.30 3.73 -21.18
C LEU A 392 25.46 4.22 -19.74
N ILE A 393 24.65 5.18 -19.33
CA ILE A 393 24.56 5.63 -17.94
C ILE A 393 23.33 4.96 -17.31
N ILE A 394 23.51 4.31 -16.17
CA ILE A 394 22.39 3.85 -15.35
C ILE A 394 22.31 4.76 -14.12
N SER A 395 21.22 5.51 -14.02
CA SER A 395 20.99 6.42 -12.91
C SER A 395 20.86 5.67 -11.59
N GLN A 396 21.21 6.32 -10.48
CA GLN A 396 20.95 5.79 -9.13
C GLN A 396 19.48 5.40 -8.92
N ASN A 397 19.22 4.45 -8.03
CA ASN A 397 17.89 3.91 -7.76
C ASN A 397 17.16 3.35 -9.00
N THR A 398 17.90 2.74 -9.93
CA THR A 398 17.32 2.04 -11.09
C THR A 398 17.21 0.55 -10.80
N PHE A 399 16.08 -0.05 -11.17
CA PHE A 399 15.82 -1.49 -11.08
C PHE A 399 15.77 -2.10 -12.47
N LEU A 400 16.73 -2.97 -12.78
CA LEU A 400 16.82 -3.68 -14.05
C LEU A 400 16.48 -5.14 -13.83
N PHE A 401 15.41 -5.60 -14.48
CA PHE A 401 15.00 -7.00 -14.46
C PHE A 401 15.28 -7.64 -15.82
N PHE A 402 15.97 -8.76 -15.84
CA PHE A 402 16.36 -9.46 -17.06
C PHE A 402 15.50 -10.69 -17.31
N ALA A 403 15.18 -10.94 -18.58
CA ALA A 403 14.63 -12.22 -19.02
C ALA A 403 15.69 -13.33 -18.87
N SER A 404 15.23 -14.58 -18.71
CA SER A 404 16.11 -15.74 -18.58
C SER A 404 17.14 -15.82 -19.70
N GLY A 405 18.41 -16.06 -19.36
CA GLY A 405 19.53 -16.15 -20.31
C GLY A 405 19.94 -14.85 -21.02
N THR A 406 19.30 -13.71 -20.70
CA THR A 406 19.59 -12.43 -21.33
C THR A 406 20.80 -11.75 -20.69
N SER A 407 21.70 -11.20 -21.50
CA SER A 407 22.95 -10.56 -21.05
C SER A 407 23.03 -9.09 -21.48
N LEU A 408 23.77 -8.30 -20.70
CA LEU A 408 24.24 -6.96 -21.06
C LEU A 408 25.71 -7.04 -21.46
N THR A 409 26.01 -6.87 -22.75
CA THR A 409 27.37 -6.83 -23.29
C THR A 409 27.82 -5.39 -23.47
N VAL A 410 29.01 -5.05 -22.99
CA VAL A 410 29.54 -3.69 -22.93
C VAL A 410 30.88 -3.68 -23.67
N ASN A 411 30.87 -3.16 -24.90
CA ASN A 411 32.08 -2.92 -25.71
C ASN A 411 32.52 -1.44 -25.67
N GLY A 412 31.60 -0.55 -25.25
CA GLY A 412 31.87 0.85 -24.89
C GLY A 412 31.87 1.03 -23.37
N THR A 413 31.36 2.13 -22.84
CA THR A 413 31.36 2.41 -21.40
C THR A 413 30.01 2.13 -20.75
N LEU A 414 30.00 1.49 -19.59
CA LEU A 414 28.86 1.46 -18.67
C LEU A 414 29.19 2.24 -17.40
N THR A 415 28.39 3.24 -17.09
CA THR A 415 28.46 4.00 -15.85
C THR A 415 27.26 3.66 -14.98
N ALA A 416 27.43 2.72 -14.05
CA ALA A 416 26.45 2.41 -13.00
C ALA A 416 27.05 2.81 -11.64
N ASN A 417 26.78 4.06 -11.25
CA ASN A 417 27.36 4.67 -10.05
C ASN A 417 26.24 5.04 -9.08
N GLY A 418 25.83 4.07 -8.26
CA GLY A 418 24.87 4.28 -7.17
C GLY A 418 25.51 4.93 -5.94
N THR A 419 24.72 5.07 -4.89
CA THR A 419 25.17 5.53 -3.56
C THR A 419 24.79 4.50 -2.50
N SER A 420 25.35 4.60 -1.29
CA SER A 420 25.03 3.69 -0.17
C SER A 420 23.55 3.68 0.26
N VAL A 421 22.72 4.56 -0.30
CA VAL A 421 21.27 4.62 -0.08
C VAL A 421 20.51 4.30 -1.37
N ASN A 422 20.99 4.84 -2.50
CA ASN A 422 20.35 4.69 -3.81
C ASN A 422 21.14 3.71 -4.68
N HIS A 423 21.06 2.42 -4.35
CA HIS A 423 21.69 1.35 -5.14
C HIS A 423 21.09 1.24 -6.55
N ILE A 424 21.85 0.60 -7.46
CA ILE A 424 21.34 0.14 -8.75
C ILE A 424 21.20 -1.36 -8.67
N THR A 425 20.01 -1.90 -8.95
CA THR A 425 19.75 -3.34 -8.85
C THR A 425 19.65 -3.97 -10.23
N PHE A 426 20.35 -5.08 -10.42
CA PHE A 426 20.25 -5.99 -11.56
C PHE A 426 19.77 -7.34 -11.04
N ASP A 427 18.59 -7.77 -11.47
CA ASP A 427 18.00 -9.04 -11.04
C ASP A 427 17.23 -9.70 -12.19
N ARG A 428 16.70 -10.90 -11.97
CA ARG A 428 15.75 -11.55 -12.88
C ARG A 428 14.31 -11.26 -12.50
N ARG A 429 13.41 -11.50 -13.45
CA ARG A 429 11.98 -11.74 -13.15
C ARG A 429 11.76 -13.22 -12.79
N GLY A 430 10.84 -13.50 -11.87
CA GLY A 430 10.39 -14.86 -11.52
C GLY A 430 10.98 -15.37 -10.21
N THR A 431 10.83 -16.66 -9.91
CA THR A 431 11.32 -17.26 -8.66
C THR A 431 12.45 -18.27 -8.84
N THR A 432 12.75 -18.72 -10.06
CA THR A 432 13.81 -19.69 -10.35
C THR A 432 14.68 -19.28 -11.55
N GLY A 433 15.83 -19.96 -11.68
CA GLY A 433 16.78 -19.78 -12.79
C GLY A 433 17.73 -18.60 -12.60
N THR A 434 18.54 -18.34 -13.62
CA THR A 434 19.43 -17.18 -13.68
C THR A 434 19.20 -16.40 -14.97
N TRP A 435 19.47 -15.10 -14.94
CA TRP A 435 19.71 -14.36 -16.17
C TRP A 435 21.16 -14.52 -16.62
N GLY A 436 21.51 -13.90 -17.76
CA GLY A 436 22.85 -13.98 -18.33
C GLY A 436 23.89 -13.19 -17.53
N SER A 437 24.83 -12.58 -18.24
CA SER A 437 25.96 -11.87 -17.63
C SER A 437 25.89 -10.37 -17.85
N ILE A 438 26.55 -9.62 -16.96
CA ILE A 438 27.09 -8.31 -17.32
C ILE A 438 28.49 -8.56 -17.87
N LYS A 439 28.65 -8.46 -19.18
CA LYS A 439 29.89 -8.79 -19.88
C LYS A 439 30.57 -7.52 -20.37
N PHE A 440 31.79 -7.29 -19.92
CA PHE A 440 32.70 -6.26 -20.42
C PHE A 440 33.78 -6.92 -21.27
N ASP A 441 33.96 -6.44 -22.51
CA ASP A 441 34.85 -7.09 -23.48
C ASP A 441 35.60 -6.04 -24.32
N GLY A 442 36.93 -6.01 -24.19
CA GLY A 442 37.77 -5.08 -24.94
C GLY A 442 38.16 -3.82 -24.16
N THR A 443 39.22 -3.17 -24.64
CA THR A 443 39.72 -1.89 -24.08
C THR A 443 38.69 -0.76 -24.09
N GLY A 444 37.70 -0.81 -25.00
CA GLY A 444 36.59 0.15 -25.05
C GLY A 444 35.73 0.15 -23.79
N ALA A 445 35.75 -0.95 -23.02
CA ALA A 445 35.03 -1.09 -21.76
C ALA A 445 35.80 -0.63 -20.52
N SER A 446 37.10 -0.35 -20.64
CA SER A 446 37.99 -0.07 -19.50
C SER A 446 37.57 1.12 -18.63
N SER A 447 36.83 2.09 -19.16
CA SER A 447 36.32 3.24 -18.40
C SER A 447 35.02 2.95 -17.63
N SER A 448 34.54 1.71 -17.62
CA SER A 448 33.27 1.36 -16.97
C SER A 448 33.40 1.27 -15.45
N ILE A 449 32.30 1.55 -14.76
CA ILE A 449 32.20 1.50 -13.29
C ILE A 449 30.90 0.82 -12.86
N LEU A 450 31.03 -0.08 -11.89
CA LEU A 450 29.95 -0.66 -11.10
C LEU A 450 30.22 -0.28 -9.63
N ASN A 451 29.60 0.79 -9.14
CA ASN A 451 29.73 1.25 -7.76
C ASN A 451 28.38 1.26 -7.05
N ASN A 452 28.31 0.68 -5.85
CA ASN A 452 27.07 0.51 -5.07
C ASN A 452 25.95 -0.14 -5.90
N VAL A 453 26.29 -1.22 -6.61
CA VAL A 453 25.31 -2.01 -7.37
C VAL A 453 24.98 -3.31 -6.65
N GLU A 454 23.78 -3.82 -6.89
CA GLU A 454 23.29 -5.10 -6.40
C GLU A 454 23.03 -5.99 -7.61
N VAL A 455 23.77 -7.09 -7.73
CA VAL A 455 23.63 -8.06 -8.82
C VAL A 455 23.15 -9.38 -8.24
N PHE A 456 21.92 -9.75 -8.57
CA PHE A 456 21.24 -10.93 -8.06
C PHE A 456 20.98 -11.94 -9.16
N ASN A 457 21.02 -13.24 -8.84
CA ASN A 457 20.52 -14.31 -9.71
C ASN A 457 21.09 -14.29 -11.14
N SER A 458 22.31 -13.82 -11.35
CA SER A 458 22.93 -13.72 -12.67
C SER A 458 23.82 -14.93 -12.96
N THR A 459 24.27 -15.06 -14.20
CA THR A 459 25.32 -16.02 -14.51
C THR A 459 26.62 -15.56 -13.86
N ASN A 460 27.06 -14.31 -14.10
CA ASN A 460 28.23 -13.67 -13.49
C ASN A 460 28.40 -12.23 -13.99
N ILE A 461 29.36 -11.51 -13.40
CA ILE A 461 30.03 -10.38 -14.05
C ILE A 461 31.25 -10.92 -14.80
N GLN A 462 31.37 -10.66 -16.11
CA GLN A 462 32.51 -11.11 -16.92
C GLN A 462 33.35 -9.91 -17.36
N ILE A 463 34.65 -9.98 -17.12
CA ILE A 463 35.61 -8.92 -17.43
C ILE A 463 36.69 -9.52 -18.32
N LEU A 464 36.63 -9.22 -19.63
CA LEU A 464 37.41 -9.89 -20.65
C LEU A 464 38.27 -8.90 -21.46
N ASN A 465 39.44 -9.35 -21.91
CA ASN A 465 40.21 -8.74 -23.01
C ASN A 465 40.51 -7.24 -22.80
N ASP A 466 41.30 -6.92 -21.77
CA ASP A 466 41.73 -5.58 -21.38
C ASP A 466 40.60 -4.62 -20.95
N ALA A 467 39.44 -5.16 -20.56
CA ALA A 467 38.35 -4.41 -19.94
C ALA A 467 38.66 -4.09 -18.46
N ASN A 468 39.64 -3.22 -18.20
CA ASN A 468 40.11 -2.90 -16.84
C ASN A 468 39.15 -1.98 -16.06
N ILE A 469 37.93 -2.46 -15.78
CA ILE A 469 36.84 -1.72 -15.12
C ILE A 469 37.07 -1.56 -13.61
N ILE A 470 36.22 -0.73 -12.98
CA ILE A 470 36.10 -0.63 -11.52
C ILE A 470 34.81 -1.31 -11.07
N VAL A 471 34.89 -2.25 -10.12
CA VAL A 471 33.75 -2.81 -9.38
C VAL A 471 33.99 -2.57 -7.90
N GLU A 472 33.17 -1.73 -7.28
CA GLU A 472 33.36 -1.37 -5.88
C GLU A 472 32.07 -1.24 -5.08
N ASN A 473 32.16 -1.46 -3.76
CA ASN A 473 31.07 -1.30 -2.80
C ASN A 473 29.77 -2.03 -3.22
N SER A 474 29.90 -3.09 -4.00
CA SER A 474 28.78 -3.76 -4.67
C SER A 474 28.48 -5.10 -4.01
N LYS A 475 27.23 -5.55 -4.13
CA LYS A 475 26.75 -6.83 -3.65
C LYS A 475 26.45 -7.74 -4.85
N ILE A 476 27.12 -8.88 -4.93
CA ILE A 476 26.92 -9.91 -5.95
C ILE A 476 26.43 -11.16 -5.23
N GLN A 477 25.18 -11.57 -5.45
CA GLN A 477 24.56 -12.61 -4.66
C GLN A 477 23.76 -13.60 -5.52
N ASP A 478 23.80 -14.87 -5.13
CA ASP A 478 23.04 -15.97 -5.74
C ASP A 478 23.31 -16.14 -7.25
N CYS A 479 24.52 -15.78 -7.68
CA CYS A 479 24.98 -15.93 -9.05
C CYS A 479 25.51 -17.34 -9.34
N THR A 480 25.66 -17.70 -10.61
CA THR A 480 26.37 -18.95 -10.95
C THR A 480 27.86 -18.85 -10.61
N GLN A 481 28.48 -17.76 -11.02
CA GLN A 481 29.81 -17.33 -10.57
C GLN A 481 29.74 -15.86 -10.16
N GLY A 482 30.59 -15.40 -9.24
CA GLY A 482 30.61 -13.98 -8.84
C GLY A 482 31.23 -13.09 -9.93
N ILE A 483 32.56 -12.99 -9.94
CA ILE A 483 33.30 -12.17 -10.92
C ILE A 483 34.31 -13.03 -11.68
N TYR A 484 34.10 -13.20 -12.99
CA TYR A 484 35.01 -13.91 -13.88
C TYR A 484 35.92 -12.92 -14.62
N ILE A 485 37.25 -13.10 -14.50
CA ILE A 485 38.25 -12.22 -15.10
C ILE A 485 39.12 -13.03 -16.07
N TYR A 486 39.29 -12.55 -17.30
CA TYR A 486 40.17 -13.16 -18.29
C TYR A 486 40.92 -12.10 -19.10
N ASN A 487 42.25 -12.19 -19.10
CA ASN A 487 43.13 -11.23 -19.80
C ASN A 487 42.74 -9.77 -19.49
N SER A 488 42.57 -9.43 -18.21
CA SER A 488 42.20 -8.10 -17.72
C SER A 488 42.75 -7.90 -16.31
N SER A 489 42.90 -6.66 -15.88
CA SER A 489 43.36 -6.22 -14.56
C SER A 489 42.40 -5.18 -13.96
N PRO A 490 41.13 -5.54 -13.66
CA PRO A 490 40.15 -4.63 -13.09
C PRO A 490 40.47 -4.29 -11.62
N GLN A 491 39.89 -3.20 -11.12
CA GLN A 491 39.89 -2.87 -9.70
C GLN A 491 38.63 -3.44 -9.04
N ILE A 492 38.80 -4.37 -8.09
CA ILE A 492 37.71 -5.01 -7.36
C ILE A 492 37.85 -4.67 -5.87
N LEU A 493 37.03 -3.75 -5.36
CA LEU A 493 37.21 -3.14 -4.04
C LEU A 493 35.94 -3.24 -3.17
N ASN A 494 36.06 -3.65 -1.91
CA ASN A 494 34.95 -3.61 -0.93
C ASN A 494 33.63 -4.28 -1.38
N ASN A 495 33.70 -5.32 -2.21
CA ASN A 495 32.51 -6.02 -2.69
C ASN A 495 32.12 -7.18 -1.77
N GLN A 496 30.83 -7.49 -1.72
CA GLN A 496 30.30 -8.71 -1.09
C GLN A 496 29.93 -9.71 -2.18
N ILE A 497 30.53 -10.90 -2.17
CA ILE A 497 30.19 -12.00 -3.08
C ILE A 497 29.60 -13.13 -2.24
N LEU A 498 28.29 -13.35 -2.38
CA LEU A 498 27.50 -14.21 -1.49
C LEU A 498 26.84 -15.35 -2.29
N ASN A 499 26.96 -16.58 -1.78
CA ASN A 499 26.29 -17.77 -2.30
C ASN A 499 26.45 -18.04 -3.82
N PRO A 500 27.65 -17.91 -4.43
CA PRO A 500 27.81 -18.38 -5.79
C PRO A 500 27.59 -19.90 -5.86
N SER A 501 26.87 -20.39 -6.87
CA SER A 501 26.64 -21.83 -7.02
C SER A 501 27.86 -22.61 -7.50
N GLN A 502 28.86 -21.92 -8.06
CA GLN A 502 30.15 -22.49 -8.46
C GLN A 502 31.34 -21.75 -7.83
N HIS A 503 31.77 -20.61 -8.41
CA HIS A 503 32.99 -19.88 -8.03
C HIS A 503 32.67 -18.44 -7.64
N GLY A 504 33.38 -17.91 -6.64
CA GLY A 504 33.27 -16.51 -6.22
C GLY A 504 33.96 -15.56 -7.17
#